data_AF-A0A940QTQ4-F1
#
_entry.id   AF-A0A940QTQ4-F1
#
_cell.length_a   1.000
_cell.length_b   1.000
_cell.length_c   1.000
_cell.angle_alpha   90.00
_cell.angle_beta   90.00
_cell.angle_gamma   90.00
#
_symmetry.space_group_name_H-M   'P 1'
#
loop_
_entity.id
_entity.type
_entity.pdbx_description
1 polymer ?
#
loop_
_entity_poly.entity_id
_entity_poly.type
_entity_poly.pdbx_seq_one_letter_code
_entity_poly.pdbx_strand_id
1 'polypeptide(L)' 'MGEKKGWRVKTFATEIKIFQTIKELEILDDKVNRFIVDNKVKKVVSVNDTTTTDNTGATIGLIRVLTYEA' A
#
# COMPACT_ATOMS: atom_id res chain seq x y z
N MET A 1 -24.92 -13.59 -12.33
CA MET A 1 -23.52 -13.48 -11.86
C MET A 1 -22.90 -12.27 -12.55
N GLY A 2 -22.55 -11.23 -11.78
CA GLY A 2 -22.01 -9.98 -12.35
C GLY A 2 -20.65 -10.21 -13.03
N GLU A 3 -20.38 -9.46 -14.09
CA GLU A 3 -19.12 -9.49 -14.83
C GLU A 3 -17.92 -9.40 -13.86
N LYS A 4 -16.91 -10.26 -14.06
CA LYS A 4 -15.62 -10.10 -13.40
C LYS A 4 -15.00 -8.80 -13.91
N LYS A 5 -15.24 -7.70 -13.20
CA LYS A 5 -14.47 -6.46 -13.37
C LYS A 5 -12.99 -6.83 -13.29
N GLY A 6 -12.18 -6.32 -14.22
CA GLY A 6 -10.75 -6.62 -14.36
C GLY A 6 -9.92 -6.09 -13.20
N TRP A 7 -10.15 -6.56 -11.98
CA TRP A 7 -9.47 -6.07 -10.80
C TRP A 7 -8.07 -6.65 -10.68
N ARG A 8 -7.13 -5.79 -10.29
CA ARG A 8 -5.75 -6.14 -9.97
C ARG A 8 -5.39 -5.64 -8.58
N VAL A 9 -4.40 -6.28 -7.98
CA VAL A 9 -3.91 -5.97 -6.64
C VAL A 9 -2.41 -5.69 -6.73
N LYS A 10 -1.98 -4.60 -6.09
CA LYS A 10 -0.57 -4.25 -5.91
C LYS A 10 -0.28 -4.07 -4.42
N THR A 11 0.71 -4.79 -3.94
CA THR A 11 1.18 -4.70 -2.55
C THR A 11 2.46 -3.88 -2.47
N PHE A 12 2.55 -3.05 -1.43
CA PHE A 12 3.71 -2.25 -1.05
C PHE A 12 4.06 -2.60 0.40
N ALA A 13 5.35 -2.66 0.69
CA ALA A 13 5.83 -2.84 2.06
C ALA A 13 6.86 -1.75 2.36
N THR A 14 6.83 -1.24 3.59
CA THR A 14 7.85 -0.31 4.10
C THR A 14 8.19 -0.66 5.53
N GLU A 15 9.46 -0.48 5.89
CA GLU A 15 9.90 -0.55 7.28
C GLU A 15 9.42 0.71 8.01
N ILE A 16 9.13 0.58 9.30
CA ILE A 16 8.82 1.71 10.19
C ILE A 16 9.94 1.81 11.21
N LYS A 17 10.75 2.87 11.07
CA LYS A 17 11.87 3.15 11.97
C LYS A 17 11.45 4.11 13.08
N ILE A 18 12.00 3.90 14.27
CA ILE A 18 11.76 4.76 15.43
C ILE A 18 12.11 6.21 15.08
N PHE A 19 11.20 7.14 15.41
CA PHE A 19 11.31 8.57 15.10
C PHE A 19 11.41 8.96 13.61
N GLN A 20 11.16 8.03 12.68
CA GLN A 20 11.11 8.31 11.24
C GLN A 20 9.77 7.96 10.61
N THR A 21 8.78 7.54 11.42
CA THR A 21 7.48 7.03 10.95
C THR A 21 6.82 7.93 9.91
N ILE A 22 6.70 9.24 10.16
CA ILE A 22 6.05 10.17 9.22
C ILE A 22 6.75 10.16 7.86
N LYS A 23 8.08 10.26 7.86
CA LYS A 23 8.88 10.22 6.63
C LYS A 23 8.72 8.91 5.87
N GLU A 24 8.72 7.78 6.57
CA GLU A 24 8.53 6.46 5.92
C GLU A 24 7.12 6.31 5.32
N LEU A 25 6.10 6.89 5.96
CA LEU A 25 4.73 6.93 5.43
C LEU A 25 4.61 7.86 4.21
N GLU A 26 5.23 9.03 4.23
CA GLU A 26 5.29 9.95 3.08
C GLU A 26 5.98 9.28 1.87
N ILE A 27 7.08 8.57 2.10
CA ILE A 27 7.78 7.81 1.06
C ILE A 27 6.89 6.68 0.51
N LEU A 28 6.12 6.01 1.37
CA LEU A 28 5.18 4.99 0.94
C LEU A 28 4.05 5.59 0.09
N ASP A 29 3.48 6.72 0.49
CA ASP A 29 2.46 7.46 -0.26
C ASP A 29 2.97 7.84 -1.65
N ASP A 30 4.18 8.40 -1.73
CA ASP A 30 4.83 8.75 -2.99
C ASP A 30 4.99 7.54 -3.91
N LYS A 31 5.39 6.37 -3.38
CA LYS A 31 5.51 5.13 -4.16
C LYS A 31 4.17 4.67 -4.72
N VAL A 32 3.12 4.74 -3.92
CA VAL A 32 1.76 4.36 -4.35
C VAL A 32 1.25 5.32 -5.42
N ASN A 33 1.43 6.62 -5.23
CA ASN A 33 1.01 7.64 -6.18
C ASN A 33 1.75 7.52 -7.52
N ARG A 34 3.07 7.29 -7.50
CA ARG A 34 3.85 7.03 -8.72
C ARG A 34 3.35 5.78 -9.44
N PHE A 35 3.07 4.70 -8.72
CA PHE A 35 2.51 3.49 -9.33
C PHE A 35 1.17 3.77 -10.03
N ILE A 36 0.27 4.53 -9.41
CA ILE A 36 -1.03 4.91 -9.98
C ILE A 36 -0.84 5.70 -11.28
N VAL A 37 0.07 6.68 -11.28
CA VAL A 37 0.37 7.53 -12.45
C VAL A 37 1.02 6.71 -13.57
N ASP A 38 2.11 5.99 -13.26
CA ASP A 38 2.91 5.24 -14.25
C ASP A 38 2.09 4.15 -14.93
N ASN A 39 1.17 3.51 -14.20
CA ASN A 39 0.29 2.47 -14.71
C ASN A 39 -1.05 3.02 -15.23
N LYS A 40 -1.24 4.34 -15.26
CA LYS A 40 -2.46 5.03 -15.72
C LYS A 40 -3.74 4.49 -15.05
N VAL A 41 -3.64 4.09 -13.79
CA VAL A 41 -4.77 3.55 -13.02
C VAL A 41 -5.88 4.59 -12.95
N LYS A 42 -7.06 4.26 -13.49
CA LYS A 42 -8.21 5.18 -13.56
C LYS A 42 -9.12 5.09 -12.35
N LYS A 43 -9.15 3.94 -11.69
CA LYS A 43 -10.03 3.69 -10.56
C LYS A 43 -9.36 2.83 -9.51
N VAL A 44 -9.13 3.45 -8.35
CA VAL A 44 -8.79 2.75 -7.12
C VAL A 44 -10.08 2.24 -6.50
N VAL A 45 -10.12 0.94 -6.20
CA VAL A 45 -11.26 0.28 -5.55
C VAL A 45 -11.11 0.32 -4.04
N SER A 46 -9.90 0.06 -3.54
CA SER A 46 -9.61 0.08 -2.11
C SER A 46 -8.12 0.27 -1.83
N VAL A 47 -7.82 0.87 -0.67
CA VAL A 47 -6.50 0.88 -0.05
C VAL A 47 -6.65 0.30 1.34
N ASN A 48 -5.82 -0.68 1.71
CA ASN A 48 -5.84 -1.29 3.03
C ASN A 48 -4.43 -1.40 3.59
N ASP A 49 -4.29 -1.14 4.88
CA ASP A 49 -3.02 -1.18 5.59
C ASP A 49 -3.04 -2.21 6.70
N THR A 50 -1.92 -2.88 6.92
CA THR A 50 -1.70 -3.75 8.08
C THR A 50 -0.26 -3.62 8.57
N THR A 51 -0.09 -3.59 9.89
CA THR A 51 1.24 -3.51 10.51
C THR A 51 1.85 -4.90 10.63
N THR A 52 3.17 -4.93 10.55
CA THR A 52 3.97 -6.11 10.93
C THR A 52 4.62 -5.85 12.28
N THR A 53 4.71 -6.88 13.10
CA THR A 53 5.29 -6.80 14.44
C THR A 53 6.52 -7.68 14.56
N ASP A 54 7.46 -7.28 15.40
CA ASP A 54 8.55 -8.16 15.84
C ASP A 54 8.09 -9.10 16.97
N ASN A 55 9.05 -9.85 17.53
CA ASN A 55 8.81 -10.80 18.62
C ASN A 55 8.46 -10.13 19.97
N THR A 56 8.54 -8.80 20.06
CA THR A 56 8.14 -8.00 21.23
C THR A 56 6.75 -7.42 21.09
N GLY A 57 6.14 -7.53 19.91
CA GLY A 57 4.87 -6.88 19.56
C GLY A 57 5.05 -5.44 19.08
N ALA A 58 6.29 -4.95 18.93
CA ALA A 58 6.54 -3.62 18.40
C ALA A 58 6.25 -3.59 16.90
N THR A 59 5.58 -2.53 16.42
CA THR A 59 5.36 -2.33 14.98
C THR A 59 6.69 -1.98 14.31
N ILE A 60 7.10 -2.80 13.34
CA ILE A 60 8.38 -2.64 12.62
C ILE A 60 8.20 -2.37 11.12
N GLY A 61 6.98 -2.46 10.62
CA GLY A 61 6.70 -2.26 9.20
C GLY A 61 5.22 -2.11 8.92
N LEU A 62 4.92 -1.61 7.73
CA LEU A 62 3.57 -1.45 7.19
C LEU A 62 3.47 -2.11 5.83
N ILE A 63 2.43 -2.91 5.63
CA ILE A 63 2.04 -3.46 4.34
C ILE A 63 0.80 -2.72 3.87
N ARG A 64 0.88 -2.11 2.69
CA ARG A 64 -0.24 -1.45 2.03
C ARG A 64 -0.65 -2.22 0.78
N VAL A 65 -1.94 -2.48 0.66
CA VAL A 65 -2.55 -3.18 -0.48
C VAL A 65 -3.45 -2.21 -1.24
N LEU A 66 -3.16 -2.03 -2.52
CA LEU A 66 -3.95 -1.25 -3.47
C LEU A 66 -4.71 -2.20 -4.41
N THR A 67 -6.04 -2.16 -4.37
CA THR A 67 -6.89 -2.83 -5.36
C THR A 67 -7.37 -1.80 -6.37
N TYR A 68 -7.24 -2.10 -7.65
CA TYR A 68 -7.59 -1.17 -8.74
C TYR A 68 -8.20 -1.89 -9.95
N GLU A 69 -8.92 -1.14 -10.78
CA GLU A 69 -9.46 -1.61 -12.06
C GLU A 69 -8.40 -1.44 -13.16
N ALA A 70 -8.12 -2.52 -13.89
CA ALA A 70 -7.13 -2.59 -14.96
C ALA A 70 -7.74 -2.38 -16.36
#